data_AF-A0AAQ3P1Z9-F1
#
_entry.id   AF-A0AAQ3P1Z9-F1
#
_cell.length_a   1.000
_cell.length_b   1.000
_cell.length_c   1.000
_cell.angle_alpha   90.00
_cell.angle_beta   90.00
_cell.angle_gamma   90.00
#
_symmetry.space_group_name_H-M   'P 1'
#
loop_
_entity.id
_entity.type
_entity.pdbx_description
1 polymer ?
#
loop_
_entity_poly.entity_id
_entity_poly.type
_entity_poly.pdbx_seq_one_letter_code
_entity_poly.pdbx_strand_id
1 'polypeptide(L)'
;MTVTAAPTVKDGCLTVRRKTVLSHVPGNVVVSPVGTESAFLGSTLTVSSSRHVFDLGILQGYKLLSLFRVKIWWMIPRLGRSASDVPMETQLLLLLADEESALEDEISSDCEEPATGNNCYILFLPVLDGQFRATLQGTQSNQLQFCIESGSQSPGATGNLRDIAMDSLEKYGVGIIDPENLYDFYNDYHSYLVSCGVDGVKVDVQNLIETLGSGYGGRVSLTKRYQEALEESFKEERSSKSI
;
A
#
# COMPACT_ATOMS: atom_id res chain seq x y z
N MET A 1 2.04 17.67 27.95
CA MET A 1 0.83 18.00 27.17
C MET A 1 1.19 17.84 25.70
N THR A 2 0.94 16.66 25.12
CA THR A 2 1.34 16.37 23.75
C THR A 2 0.30 16.97 22.82
N VAL A 3 0.67 18.02 22.07
CA VAL A 3 -0.23 18.58 21.06
C VAL A 3 -0.30 17.60 19.89
N THR A 4 -1.28 16.70 19.93
CA THR A 4 -1.66 15.87 18.78
C THR A 4 -2.42 16.75 17.80
N ALA A 5 -1.75 17.12 16.70
CA ALA A 5 -2.35 17.89 15.62
C ALA A 5 -2.45 17.00 14.38
N ALA A 6 -3.63 17.01 13.76
CA ALA A 6 -3.86 16.26 12.53
C ALA A 6 -2.90 16.75 11.43
N PRO A 7 -2.55 15.88 10.47
CA PRO A 7 -1.79 16.29 9.29
C PRO A 7 -2.46 17.46 8.57
N THR A 8 -1.70 18.48 8.20
CA THR A 8 -2.21 19.65 7.46
C THR A 8 -1.27 20.08 6.37
N VAL A 9 -1.80 20.61 5.26
CA VAL A 9 -1.01 21.33 4.25
C VAL A 9 -1.19 22.84 4.44
N LYS A 10 -0.08 23.56 4.62
CA LYS A 10 -0.03 25.03 4.70
C LYS A 10 1.22 25.52 4.00
N ASP A 11 1.11 26.61 3.24
CA ASP A 11 2.24 27.25 2.57
C ASP A 11 3.10 26.26 1.73
N GLY A 12 2.43 25.31 1.04
CA GLY A 12 3.10 24.29 0.25
C GLY A 12 3.86 23.23 1.06
N CYS A 13 3.59 23.09 2.36
CA CYS A 13 4.23 22.12 3.25
C CYS A 13 3.19 21.21 3.90
N LEU A 14 3.39 19.89 3.79
CA LEU A 14 2.65 18.90 4.58
C LEU A 14 3.32 18.78 5.94
N THR A 15 2.60 19.17 6.98
CA THR A 15 3.11 19.20 8.35
C THR A 15 2.40 18.16 9.21
N VAL A 16 3.17 17.37 9.95
CA VAL A 16 2.69 16.38 10.92
C VAL A 16 3.36 16.67 12.26
N ARG A 17 2.59 16.86 13.33
CA ARG A 17 3.11 17.22 14.67
C ARG A 17 4.12 18.39 14.64
N ARG A 18 3.81 19.43 13.87
CA ARG A 18 4.65 20.64 13.63
C ARG A 18 5.94 20.42 12.83
N LYS A 19 6.17 19.22 12.30
CA LYS A 19 7.31 18.91 11.43
C LYS A 19 6.89 18.88 9.97
N THR A 20 7.65 19.55 9.11
CA THR A 20 7.44 19.51 7.66
C THR A 20 7.92 18.17 7.12
N VAL A 21 6.99 17.34 6.66
CA VAL A 21 7.26 16.00 6.10
C VAL A 21 7.51 16.09 4.59
N LEU A 22 6.67 16.87 3.90
CA LEU A 22 6.82 17.15 2.47
C LEU A 22 6.87 18.66 2.28
N SER A 23 7.84 19.13 1.49
CA SER A 23 7.89 20.51 1.01
C SER A 23 7.38 20.59 -0.43
N HIS A 24 7.11 21.78 -0.95
CA HIS A 24 6.66 21.97 -2.34
C HIS A 24 5.43 21.11 -2.71
N VAL A 25 4.50 20.96 -1.77
CA VAL A 25 3.23 20.24 -1.97
C VAL A 25 2.39 20.99 -3.01
N PRO A 26 2.00 20.35 -4.13
CA PRO A 26 1.19 20.98 -5.15
C PRO A 26 -0.19 21.42 -4.66
N GLY A 27 -0.73 22.51 -5.21
CA GLY A 27 -2.01 23.10 -4.77
C GLY A 27 -3.25 22.22 -5.02
N ASN A 28 -3.13 21.17 -5.85
CA ASN A 28 -4.19 20.19 -6.10
C ASN A 28 -4.15 18.99 -5.14
N VAL A 29 -3.22 18.97 -4.17
CA VAL A 29 -3.21 17.97 -3.09
C VAL A 29 -4.23 18.39 -2.03
N VAL A 30 -5.17 17.49 -1.75
CA VAL A 30 -6.22 17.67 -0.75
C VAL A 30 -5.88 16.82 0.47
N VAL A 31 -5.97 17.41 1.66
CA VAL A 31 -5.84 16.71 2.93
C VAL A 31 -7.20 16.67 3.61
N SER A 32 -7.67 15.47 3.93
CA SER A 32 -8.93 15.25 4.64
C SER A 32 -8.62 14.59 6.00
N PRO A 33 -8.53 15.38 7.09
CA PRO A 33 -8.22 14.87 8.42
C PRO A 33 -9.21 13.80 8.90
N VAL A 34 -8.69 12.80 9.61
CA VAL A 34 -9.47 11.76 10.29
C VAL A 34 -9.01 11.72 11.75
N GLY A 35 -9.83 12.26 12.65
CA GLY A 35 -9.43 12.44 14.04
C GLY A 35 -8.25 13.42 14.19
N THR A 36 -7.35 13.13 15.13
CA THR A 36 -6.25 14.03 15.53
C THR A 36 -4.87 13.61 15.03
N GLU A 37 -4.73 12.42 14.45
CA GLU A 37 -3.42 11.82 14.15
C GLU A 37 -3.29 11.29 12.72
N SER A 38 -4.39 11.22 11.96
CA SER A 38 -4.38 10.71 10.59
C SER A 38 -5.15 11.62 9.65
N ALA A 39 -4.91 11.44 8.35
CA ALA A 39 -5.61 12.13 7.28
C ALA A 39 -5.52 11.31 6.00
N PHE A 40 -6.51 11.45 5.13
CA PHE A 40 -6.39 11.04 3.74
C PHE A 40 -5.71 12.13 2.92
N LEU A 41 -4.78 11.70 2.07
CA LEU A 41 -4.18 12.54 1.04
C LEU A 41 -4.77 12.12 -0.31
N GLY A 42 -5.28 13.09 -1.06
CA GLY A 42 -5.88 12.84 -2.36
C GLY A 42 -5.59 13.98 -3.32
N SER A 43 -6.07 13.82 -4.55
CA SER A 43 -6.04 14.87 -5.56
C SER A 43 -7.20 14.66 -6.53
N THR A 44 -7.61 15.72 -7.22
CA THR A 44 -8.71 15.69 -8.18
C THR A 44 -8.20 15.86 -9.61
N LEU A 45 -8.71 15.05 -10.52
CA LEU A 45 -8.52 15.18 -11.95
C LEU A 45 -9.85 14.99 -12.67
N THR A 46 -10.03 15.70 -13.77
CA THR A 46 -11.21 15.60 -14.64
C THR A 46 -10.98 14.67 -15.83
N VAL A 47 -9.74 14.27 -16.08
CA VAL A 47 -9.36 13.39 -17.19
C VAL A 47 -9.58 11.94 -16.76
N SER A 48 -10.29 11.16 -17.57
CA SER A 48 -10.41 9.72 -17.38
C SER A 48 -9.18 8.99 -17.90
N SER A 49 -8.56 8.16 -17.06
CA SER A 49 -7.44 7.28 -17.44
C SER A 49 -7.44 6.03 -16.57
N SER A 50 -6.84 4.94 -17.08
CA SER A 50 -6.58 3.74 -16.28
C SER A 50 -5.42 3.92 -15.29
N ARG A 51 -4.64 5.00 -15.45
CA ARG A 51 -3.49 5.34 -14.61
C ARG A 51 -3.34 6.85 -14.45
N HIS A 52 -3.15 7.29 -13.21
CA HIS A 52 -2.82 8.66 -12.85
C HIS A 52 -1.61 8.68 -11.90
N VAL A 53 -0.73 9.66 -12.08
CA VAL A 53 0.41 9.91 -11.20
C VAL A 53 0.30 11.34 -10.70
N PHE A 54 0.44 11.49 -9.38
CA PHE A 54 0.31 12.76 -8.70
C PHE A 54 1.54 13.02 -7.85
N ASP A 55 2.03 14.24 -7.95
CA ASP A 55 3.08 14.78 -7.11
C ASP A 55 2.52 15.13 -5.72
N LEU A 56 3.16 14.64 -4.66
CA LEU A 56 2.80 14.94 -3.27
C LEU A 56 3.65 16.03 -2.65
N GLY A 57 4.91 16.14 -3.06
CA GLY A 57 5.89 17.08 -2.55
C GLY A 57 7.29 16.45 -2.51
N ILE A 58 8.28 17.24 -2.15
CA ILE A 58 9.65 16.81 -1.96
C ILE A 58 9.80 16.16 -0.57
N LEU A 59 10.25 14.92 -0.55
CA LEU A 59 10.60 14.16 0.65
C LEU A 59 12.12 13.97 0.74
N GLN A 60 12.75 14.52 1.77
CA GLN A 60 14.19 14.37 2.01
C GLN A 60 14.53 14.54 3.49
N GLY A 61 15.63 13.94 3.93
CA GLY A 61 16.13 14.09 5.31
C GLY A 61 15.50 13.13 6.33
N TYR A 62 14.61 12.24 5.91
CA TYR A 62 13.95 11.26 6.78
C TYR A 62 14.53 9.86 6.59
N LYS A 63 14.86 9.16 7.69
CA LYS A 63 15.11 7.72 7.63
C LYS A 63 13.80 7.04 7.23
N LEU A 64 13.79 6.33 6.11
CA LEU A 64 12.59 5.69 5.59
C LEU A 64 12.77 4.19 5.35
N LEU A 65 11.66 3.47 5.46
CA LEU A 65 11.48 2.08 5.06
C LEU A 65 10.30 2.00 4.09
N SER A 66 10.57 1.57 2.87
CA SER A 66 9.54 1.24 1.87
C SER A 66 9.39 -0.27 1.75
N LEU A 67 8.17 -0.79 1.76
CA LEU A 67 7.84 -2.12 1.26
C LEU A 67 7.29 -1.97 -0.15
N PHE A 68 8.05 -2.45 -1.13
CA PHE A 68 7.70 -2.32 -2.53
C PHE A 68 7.60 -3.68 -3.18
N ARG A 69 6.77 -3.74 -4.20
CA ARG A 69 6.58 -4.95 -4.98
C ARG A 69 7.77 -5.16 -5.91
N VAL A 70 8.38 -6.33 -5.84
CA VAL A 70 9.47 -6.75 -6.74
C VAL A 70 9.03 -7.88 -7.66
N LYS A 71 8.01 -8.64 -7.26
CA LYS A 71 7.26 -9.58 -8.10
C LYS A 71 5.78 -9.43 -7.76
N ILE A 72 4.88 -9.82 -8.65
CA ILE A 72 3.44 -9.72 -8.38
C ILE A 72 2.99 -10.37 -7.05
N TRP A 73 3.68 -11.41 -6.58
CA TRP A 73 3.45 -12.08 -5.30
C TRP A 73 4.48 -11.77 -4.20
N TRP A 74 5.55 -11.00 -4.46
CA TRP A 74 6.58 -10.68 -3.45
C TRP A 74 6.83 -9.18 -3.28
N MET A 75 6.89 -8.77 -2.02
CA MET A 75 7.42 -7.47 -1.60
C MET A 75 8.74 -7.64 -0.85
N ILE A 76 9.64 -6.68 -1.00
CA ILE A 76 10.88 -6.61 -0.23
C ILE A 76 11.05 -5.21 0.38
N PRO A 77 11.77 -5.10 1.51
CA PRO A 77 12.06 -3.81 2.09
C PRO A 77 13.18 -3.08 1.33
N ARG A 78 13.11 -1.75 1.30
CA ARG A 78 14.23 -0.87 0.98
C ARG A 78 14.31 0.25 2.02
N LEU A 79 15.52 0.49 2.51
CA LEU A 79 15.84 1.62 3.39
C LEU A 79 16.33 2.78 2.54
N GLY A 80 16.08 4.01 3.01
CA GLY A 80 16.50 5.21 2.31
C GLY A 80 16.53 6.46 3.18
N ARG A 81 16.80 7.60 2.56
CA ARG A 81 16.78 8.93 3.21
C ARG A 81 15.96 10.00 2.48
N SER A 82 15.48 9.71 1.27
CA SER A 82 14.73 10.65 0.44
C SER A 82 13.78 9.93 -0.50
N ALA A 83 12.85 10.68 -1.13
CA ALA A 83 11.89 10.10 -2.06
C ALA A 83 12.57 9.33 -3.20
N SER A 84 13.74 9.77 -3.69
CA SER A 84 14.51 9.04 -4.72
C SER A 84 14.87 7.59 -4.35
N ASP A 85 14.87 7.24 -3.06
CA ASP A 85 15.05 5.87 -2.60
C ASP A 85 13.76 5.04 -2.61
N VAL A 86 12.58 5.65 -2.74
CA VAL A 86 11.28 4.98 -2.72
C VAL A 86 11.01 4.34 -4.08
N PRO A 87 11.05 3.00 -4.19
CA PRO A 87 10.86 2.32 -5.47
C PRO A 87 9.43 2.46 -5.97
N MET A 88 9.26 2.22 -7.28
CA MET A 88 7.94 2.08 -7.87
C MET A 88 7.16 0.93 -7.24
N GLU A 89 5.84 1.06 -7.19
CA GLU A 89 4.95 0.07 -6.55
C GLU A 89 5.22 -0.13 -5.05
N THR A 90 5.67 0.93 -4.36
CA THR A 90 5.71 0.94 -2.90
C THR A 90 4.28 0.89 -2.34
N GLN A 91 3.97 -0.14 -1.55
CA GLN A 91 2.65 -0.36 -0.93
C GLN A 91 2.61 0.02 0.55
N LEU A 92 3.75 0.36 1.13
CA LEU A 92 3.85 0.94 2.47
C LEU A 92 5.13 1.76 2.55
N LEU A 93 5.04 2.96 3.10
CA LEU A 93 6.20 3.81 3.38
C LEU A 93 6.13 4.28 4.83
N LEU A 94 7.17 3.95 5.60
CA LEU A 94 7.31 4.33 6.99
C LEU A 94 8.47 5.31 7.12
N LEU A 95 8.20 6.48 7.70
CA LEU A 95 9.21 7.49 8.01
C LEU A 95 9.47 7.51 9.50
N LEU A 96 10.74 7.62 9.87
CA LEU A 96 11.17 7.94 11.22
C LEU A 96 11.47 9.44 11.29
N ALA A 97 10.61 10.16 12.01
CA ALA A 97 10.76 11.57 12.32
C ALA A 97 11.40 11.70 13.72
N ASP A 98 12.71 11.87 13.78
CA ASP A 98 13.40 12.26 15.01
C ASP A 98 13.18 13.77 15.27
N GLU A 99 13.31 14.21 16.52
CA GLU A 99 13.15 15.63 16.89
C GLU A 99 14.33 16.52 16.46
N GLU A 100 15.46 15.95 16.04
CA GLU A 100 16.70 16.66 15.70
C GLU A 100 16.91 16.91 14.19
N SER A 101 16.20 16.21 13.30
CA SER A 101 16.42 16.24 11.85
C SER A 101 15.69 17.38 11.14
N ALA A 102 15.29 18.41 11.89
CA ALA A 102 14.77 19.63 11.30
C ALA A 102 15.93 20.38 10.62
N LEU A 103 15.68 20.83 9.39
CA LEU A 103 16.45 21.88 8.75
C LEU A 103 16.30 23.15 9.61
N GLU A 104 17.10 23.28 10.66
CA GLU A 104 17.21 24.50 11.44
C GLU A 104 18.48 25.24 11.01
N ASP A 105 18.26 26.43 10.46
CA ASP A 105 19.28 27.43 10.24
C ASP A 105 19.88 27.90 11.58
N GLU A 106 21.21 27.91 11.61
CA GLU A 106 22.14 28.72 12.43
C GLU A 106 22.15 28.64 13.98
N ILE A 107 23.35 28.34 14.49
CA ILE A 107 24.04 28.93 15.65
C ILE A 107 23.20 29.10 16.93
N SER A 108 23.36 28.18 17.88
CA SER A 108 23.66 28.56 19.27
C SER A 108 24.22 27.38 20.07
N SER A 109 25.18 27.71 20.93
CA SER A 109 25.86 26.85 21.88
C SER A 109 25.02 26.67 23.14
N ASP A 110 24.86 25.43 23.61
CA ASP A 110 25.39 24.94 24.89
C ASP A 110 24.62 23.68 25.35
N CYS A 111 25.40 22.62 25.58
CA CYS A 111 25.25 21.59 26.60
C CYS A 111 23.83 21.21 27.10
N GLU A 112 23.22 20.15 26.54
CA GLU A 112 22.23 19.33 27.28
C GLU A 112 22.42 17.82 26.99
N GLU A 113 22.23 17.00 28.04
CA GLU A 113 22.22 15.52 28.05
C GLU A 113 21.23 14.95 27.01
N PRO A 114 21.42 13.71 26.48
CA PRO A 114 20.57 13.19 25.42
C PRO A 114 19.16 12.95 25.98
N ALA A 115 18.27 13.90 25.73
CA ALA A 115 16.84 13.70 25.90
C ALA A 115 16.49 12.37 25.23
N THR A 116 15.76 11.49 25.93
CA THR A 116 15.19 10.28 25.34
C THR A 116 14.32 10.70 24.16
N GLY A 117 14.91 10.74 22.97
CA GLY A 117 14.31 11.33 21.79
C GLY A 117 12.99 10.65 21.49
N ASN A 118 11.91 11.43 21.50
CA ASN A 118 10.59 10.91 21.18
C ASN A 118 10.49 10.70 19.67
N ASN A 119 11.10 9.63 19.19
CA ASN A 119 11.01 9.17 17.82
C ASN A 119 9.54 8.98 17.44
N CYS A 120 9.09 9.70 16.42
CA CYS A 120 7.75 9.57 15.87
C CYS A 120 7.80 8.82 14.55
N TYR A 121 6.88 7.88 14.34
CA TYR A 121 6.71 7.21 13.06
C TYR A 121 5.56 7.84 12.28
N ILE A 122 5.77 8.04 10.98
CA ILE A 122 4.75 8.52 10.05
C ILE A 122 4.54 7.45 8.99
N LEU A 123 3.33 6.92 8.91
CA LEU A 123 2.95 5.88 7.97
C LEU A 123 2.20 6.50 6.79
N PHE A 124 2.73 6.31 5.58
CA PHE A 124 1.99 6.49 4.34
C PHE A 124 1.51 5.11 3.88
N LEU A 125 0.19 4.93 3.85
CA LEU A 125 -0.45 3.70 3.43
C LEU A 125 -1.31 3.97 2.18
N PRO A 126 -0.83 3.58 0.99
CA PRO A 126 -1.64 3.57 -0.22
C PRO A 126 -2.89 2.72 -0.03
N VAL A 127 -4.05 3.26 -0.43
CA VAL A 127 -5.35 2.61 -0.24
C VAL A 127 -5.88 1.99 -1.52
N LEU A 128 -6.85 1.11 -1.36
CA LEU A 128 -7.72 0.63 -2.43
C LEU A 128 -8.98 1.49 -2.45
N ASP A 129 -9.43 1.89 -3.63
CA ASP A 129 -10.69 2.62 -3.80
C ASP A 129 -11.38 2.21 -5.11
N GLY A 130 -12.61 1.71 -5.01
CA GLY A 130 -13.36 1.16 -6.12
C GLY A 130 -12.56 0.10 -6.90
N GLN A 131 -12.30 0.37 -8.19
CA GLN A 131 -11.52 -0.52 -9.07
C GLN A 131 -10.00 -0.25 -9.01
N PHE A 132 -9.57 0.76 -8.26
CA PHE A 132 -8.22 1.28 -8.33
C PHE A 132 -7.40 0.91 -7.10
N ARG A 133 -6.10 0.75 -7.34
CA ARG A 133 -5.07 0.61 -6.32
C ARG A 133 -4.16 1.83 -6.35
N ALA A 134 -3.88 2.39 -5.18
CA ALA A 134 -2.81 3.37 -5.02
C ALA A 134 -1.46 2.69 -4.73
N THR A 135 -0.37 3.29 -5.18
CA THR A 135 1.01 2.94 -4.85
C THR A 135 1.83 4.22 -4.70
N LEU A 136 3.01 4.13 -4.09
CA LEU A 136 3.98 5.22 -4.01
C LEU A 136 5.17 4.92 -4.91
N GLN A 137 5.82 6.00 -5.34
CA GLN A 137 7.12 5.99 -6.01
C GLN A 137 7.80 7.33 -5.76
N GLY A 138 9.12 7.37 -5.84
CA GLY A 138 9.82 8.65 -5.89
C GLY A 138 10.55 8.89 -7.19
N THR A 139 10.89 10.16 -7.42
CA THR A 139 11.65 10.61 -8.59
C THR A 139 13.09 10.92 -8.22
N GLN A 140 13.95 11.11 -9.23
CA GLN A 140 15.34 11.52 -9.03
C GLN A 140 15.46 12.90 -8.37
N SER A 141 14.45 13.76 -8.50
CA SER A 141 14.38 15.08 -7.88
C SER A 141 13.76 15.06 -6.48
N ASN A 142 13.73 13.90 -5.81
CA ASN A 142 13.12 13.70 -4.50
C ASN A 142 11.62 14.04 -4.43
N GLN A 143 10.91 14.04 -5.56
CA GLN A 143 9.46 14.17 -5.57
C GLN A 143 8.84 12.84 -5.15
N LEU A 144 8.09 12.83 -4.05
CA LEU A 144 7.22 11.71 -3.71
C LEU A 144 5.96 11.79 -4.57
N GLN A 145 5.57 10.67 -5.16
CA GLN A 145 4.40 10.56 -6.00
C GLN A 145 3.50 9.44 -5.50
N PHE A 146 2.18 9.63 -5.61
CA PHE A 146 1.24 8.52 -5.56
C PHE A 146 0.70 8.22 -6.97
N CYS A 147 0.59 6.94 -7.28
CA CYS A 147 0.09 6.42 -8.54
C CYS A 147 -1.20 5.64 -8.26
N ILE A 148 -2.28 5.99 -8.96
CA ILE A 148 -3.56 5.27 -8.92
C ILE A 148 -3.74 4.54 -10.24
N GLU A 149 -4.07 3.24 -10.19
CA GLU A 149 -4.24 2.42 -11.39
C GLU A 149 -5.34 1.34 -11.26
N SER A 150 -6.06 1.08 -12.37
CA SER A 150 -7.19 0.13 -12.40
C SER A 150 -6.80 -1.32 -12.72
N GLY A 151 -5.61 -1.56 -13.28
CA GLY A 151 -5.10 -2.93 -13.53
C GLY A 151 -4.59 -3.16 -14.94
N SER A 152 -4.63 -2.14 -15.80
CA SER A 152 -3.91 -2.16 -17.08
C SER A 152 -2.39 -2.29 -16.84
N GLN A 153 -1.66 -2.90 -17.79
CA GLN A 153 -0.20 -2.92 -17.75
C GLN A 153 0.36 -1.52 -17.49
N SER A 154 1.15 -1.39 -16.43
CA SER A 154 1.78 -0.15 -16.00
C SER A 154 3.30 -0.32 -15.93
N PRO A 155 4.08 0.77 -15.97
CA PRO A 155 5.54 0.70 -15.81
C PRO A 155 5.98 -0.02 -14.52
N GLY A 156 5.15 0.05 -13.47
CA GLY A 156 5.40 -0.67 -12.22
C GLY A 156 5.20 -2.17 -12.41
N ALA A 157 4.05 -2.55 -12.98
CA ALA A 157 3.74 -3.95 -13.25
C ALA A 157 4.76 -4.62 -14.17
N THR A 158 5.25 -3.93 -15.21
CA THR A 158 6.25 -4.44 -16.15
C THR A 158 7.69 -4.31 -15.66
N GLY A 159 7.96 -3.39 -14.72
CA GLY A 159 9.27 -3.19 -14.10
C GLY A 159 9.61 -4.20 -13.01
N ASN A 160 8.63 -5.00 -12.55
CA ASN A 160 8.86 -6.10 -11.63
C ASN A 160 9.79 -7.17 -12.24
N LEU A 161 10.50 -7.90 -11.39
CA LEU A 161 11.25 -9.07 -11.80
C LEU A 161 10.29 -10.08 -12.43
N ARG A 162 10.47 -10.32 -13.73
CA ARG A 162 9.66 -11.27 -14.47
C ARG A 162 9.96 -12.69 -13.99
N ASP A 163 8.90 -13.44 -13.73
CA ASP A 163 8.97 -14.82 -13.27
C ASP A 163 8.54 -15.77 -14.39
N ILE A 164 9.12 -16.97 -14.45
CA ILE A 164 8.74 -18.00 -15.41
C ILE A 164 7.28 -18.42 -15.28
N ALA A 165 6.69 -18.29 -14.09
CA ALA A 165 5.27 -18.48 -13.89
C ALA A 165 4.46 -17.47 -14.71
N MET A 166 4.90 -16.21 -14.85
CA MET A 166 4.20 -15.22 -15.68
C MET A 166 4.19 -15.62 -17.16
N ASP A 167 5.30 -16.15 -17.67
CA ASP A 167 5.36 -16.64 -19.06
C ASP A 167 4.41 -17.82 -19.29
N SER A 168 4.29 -18.69 -18.29
CA SER A 168 3.37 -19.83 -18.33
C SER A 168 1.92 -19.38 -18.32
N LEU A 169 1.55 -18.43 -17.46
CA LEU A 169 0.20 -17.89 -17.36
C LEU A 169 -0.19 -17.14 -18.64
N GLU A 170 0.73 -16.39 -19.26
CA GLU A 170 0.49 -15.69 -20.53
C GLU A 170 0.32 -16.67 -21.71
N LYS A 171 1.13 -17.74 -21.74
CA LYS A 171 1.08 -18.73 -22.83
C LYS A 171 -0.12 -19.66 -22.75
N TYR A 172 -0.46 -20.13 -21.56
CA TYR A 172 -1.47 -21.18 -21.36
C TYR A 172 -2.80 -20.64 -20.82
N GLY A 173 -2.84 -19.37 -20.42
CA GLY A 173 -4.00 -18.76 -19.78
C GLY A 173 -4.13 -19.14 -18.32
N VAL A 174 -5.07 -18.47 -17.64
CA VAL A 174 -5.42 -18.72 -16.24
C VAL A 174 -6.93 -18.91 -16.16
N GLY A 175 -7.36 -20.06 -15.64
CA GLY A 175 -8.76 -20.29 -15.31
C GLY A 175 -9.08 -19.70 -13.94
N ILE A 176 -10.27 -19.13 -13.80
CA ILE A 176 -10.81 -18.73 -12.51
C ILE A 176 -12.11 -19.49 -12.25
N ILE A 177 -12.42 -19.72 -10.97
CA ILE A 177 -13.75 -20.16 -10.58
C ILE A 177 -14.70 -18.98 -10.79
N ASP A 178 -15.87 -19.27 -11.37
CA ASP A 178 -16.92 -18.28 -11.52
C ASP A 178 -17.25 -17.70 -10.13
N PRO A 179 -17.19 -16.37 -9.95
CA PRO A 179 -17.46 -15.76 -8.67
C PRO A 179 -18.80 -16.12 -8.01
N GLU A 180 -19.80 -16.57 -8.78
CA GLU A 180 -21.08 -17.04 -8.24
C GLU A 180 -20.99 -18.41 -7.55
N ASN A 181 -19.95 -19.20 -7.86
CA ASN A 181 -19.77 -20.56 -7.37
C ASN A 181 -18.59 -20.70 -6.39
N LEU A 182 -17.99 -19.59 -5.94
CA LEU A 182 -16.80 -19.63 -5.09
C LEU A 182 -17.03 -20.31 -3.75
N TYR A 183 -18.18 -20.06 -3.14
CA TYR A 183 -18.55 -20.64 -1.87
C TYR A 183 -18.61 -22.16 -1.96
N ASP A 184 -19.42 -22.67 -2.89
CA ASP A 184 -19.61 -24.11 -3.11
C ASP A 184 -18.28 -24.78 -3.43
N PHE A 185 -17.46 -24.15 -4.30
CA PHE A 185 -16.14 -24.66 -4.63
C PHE A 185 -15.22 -24.80 -3.40
N TYR A 186 -15.09 -23.75 -2.58
CA TYR A 186 -14.23 -23.82 -1.39
C TYR A 186 -14.79 -24.77 -0.33
N ASN A 187 -16.10 -24.80 -0.14
CA ASN A 187 -16.76 -25.68 0.81
C ASN A 187 -16.57 -27.16 0.44
N ASP A 188 -16.79 -27.53 -0.83
CA ASP A 188 -16.57 -28.90 -1.32
C ASP A 188 -15.10 -29.29 -1.23
N TYR A 189 -14.20 -28.38 -1.62
CA TYR A 189 -12.76 -28.64 -1.59
C TYR A 189 -12.25 -28.86 -0.16
N HIS A 190 -12.61 -27.99 0.79
CA HIS A 190 -12.20 -28.12 2.18
C HIS A 190 -12.86 -29.33 2.86
N SER A 191 -14.15 -29.58 2.61
CA SER A 191 -14.84 -30.77 3.14
C SER A 191 -14.14 -32.05 2.72
N TYR A 192 -13.69 -32.13 1.46
CA TYR A 192 -12.91 -33.25 0.97
C TYR A 192 -11.56 -33.37 1.69
N LEU A 193 -10.82 -32.27 1.86
CA LEU A 193 -9.54 -32.27 2.59
C LEU A 193 -9.72 -32.73 4.05
N VAL A 194 -10.77 -32.27 4.73
CA VAL A 194 -11.12 -32.74 6.09
C VAL A 194 -11.45 -34.21 6.11
N SER A 195 -12.20 -34.73 5.12
CA SER A 195 -12.48 -36.16 5.01
C SER A 195 -11.21 -37.01 4.85
N CYS A 196 -10.13 -36.40 4.32
CA CYS A 196 -8.80 -37.01 4.20
C CYS A 196 -7.93 -36.82 5.45
N GLY A 197 -8.43 -36.17 6.52
CA GLY A 197 -7.67 -35.91 7.74
C GLY A 197 -6.71 -34.72 7.65
N VAL A 198 -6.91 -33.79 6.71
CA VAL A 198 -6.13 -32.55 6.61
C VAL A 198 -6.70 -31.51 7.58
N ASP A 199 -5.84 -30.95 8.45
CA ASP A 199 -6.24 -29.95 9.46
C ASP A 199 -5.72 -28.53 9.17
N GLY A 200 -5.08 -28.33 8.02
CA GLY A 200 -4.58 -27.02 7.61
C GLY A 200 -4.21 -26.96 6.14
N VAL A 201 -4.48 -25.83 5.50
CA VAL A 201 -4.11 -25.57 4.11
C VAL A 201 -3.22 -24.34 4.03
N LYS A 202 -2.21 -24.42 3.16
CA LYS A 202 -1.44 -23.24 2.75
C LYS A 202 -2.09 -22.66 1.51
N VAL A 203 -2.60 -21.44 1.62
CA VAL A 203 -3.11 -20.68 0.48
C VAL A 203 -2.01 -19.73 0.02
N ASP A 204 -1.64 -19.79 -1.26
CA ASP A 204 -0.52 -19.05 -1.82
C ASP A 204 -0.95 -18.36 -3.13
N VAL A 205 -0.18 -17.36 -3.57
CA VAL A 205 -0.34 -16.68 -4.87
C VAL A 205 -1.70 -15.99 -5.09
N GLN A 206 -2.41 -15.62 -4.01
CA GLN A 206 -3.71 -14.92 -4.12
C GLN A 206 -3.63 -13.58 -4.84
N ASN A 207 -2.46 -12.92 -4.84
CA ASN A 207 -2.25 -11.68 -5.58
C ASN A 207 -2.51 -11.83 -7.09
N LEU A 208 -2.47 -13.04 -7.66
CA LEU A 208 -2.81 -13.25 -9.07
C LEU A 208 -4.24 -12.79 -9.39
N ILE A 209 -5.18 -12.93 -8.45
CA ILE A 209 -6.59 -12.55 -8.64
C ILE A 209 -6.72 -11.07 -9.01
N GLU A 210 -5.80 -10.22 -8.56
CA GLU A 210 -5.84 -8.79 -8.86
C GLU A 210 -5.72 -8.50 -10.38
N THR A 211 -5.12 -9.40 -11.16
CA THR A 211 -4.93 -9.21 -12.62
C THR A 211 -6.11 -9.70 -13.44
N LEU A 212 -7.04 -10.43 -12.81
CA LEU A 212 -8.14 -11.11 -13.46
C LEU A 212 -9.50 -10.42 -13.21
N GLY A 213 -9.49 -9.20 -12.65
CA GLY A 213 -10.69 -8.47 -12.26
C GLY A 213 -11.55 -7.92 -13.41
N SER A 214 -11.07 -7.96 -14.66
CA SER A 214 -11.82 -7.48 -15.82
C SER A 214 -13.11 -8.29 -16.00
N GLY A 215 -14.26 -7.61 -16.16
CA GLY A 215 -15.57 -8.25 -16.23
C GLY A 215 -16.18 -8.63 -14.88
N TYR A 216 -15.42 -8.53 -13.78
CA TYR A 216 -15.84 -8.97 -12.44
C TYR A 216 -15.89 -7.84 -11.40
N GLY A 217 -16.12 -6.60 -11.84
CA GLY A 217 -16.17 -5.42 -10.96
C GLY A 217 -14.79 -4.89 -10.55
N GLY A 218 -13.72 -5.33 -11.23
CA GLY A 218 -12.36 -4.89 -10.98
C GLY A 218 -11.63 -5.71 -9.91
N ARG A 219 -10.33 -5.44 -9.76
CA ARG A 219 -9.42 -6.22 -8.92
C ARG A 219 -9.86 -6.32 -7.46
N VAL A 220 -10.40 -5.24 -6.91
CA VAL A 220 -10.77 -5.15 -5.49
C VAL A 220 -12.00 -6.01 -5.21
N SER A 221 -13.04 -5.86 -6.03
CA SER A 221 -14.28 -6.63 -5.91
C SER A 221 -14.04 -8.14 -6.08
N LEU A 222 -13.28 -8.53 -7.10
CA LEU A 222 -12.98 -9.94 -7.34
C LEU A 222 -12.14 -10.54 -6.20
N THR A 223 -11.06 -9.87 -5.78
CA THR A 223 -10.22 -10.35 -4.68
C THR A 223 -11.01 -10.48 -3.38
N LYS A 224 -11.87 -9.50 -3.08
CA LYS A 224 -12.74 -9.53 -1.90
C LYS A 224 -13.66 -10.75 -1.89
N ARG A 225 -14.34 -11.05 -3.01
CA ARG A 225 -15.22 -12.22 -3.12
C ARG A 225 -14.48 -13.54 -2.90
N TYR A 226 -13.27 -13.68 -3.44
CA TYR A 226 -12.42 -14.84 -3.21
C TYR A 226 -12.02 -15.00 -1.73
N GLN A 227 -11.64 -13.90 -1.06
CA GLN A 227 -11.29 -13.93 0.36
C GLN A 227 -12.49 -14.27 1.24
N GLU A 228 -13.64 -13.66 1.00
CA GLU A 228 -14.86 -13.91 1.77
C GLU A 228 -15.30 -15.37 1.65
N ALA A 229 -15.39 -15.92 0.44
CA ALA A 229 -15.74 -17.31 0.22
C ALA A 229 -14.74 -18.28 0.87
N LEU A 230 -13.43 -17.98 0.77
CA LEU A 230 -12.39 -18.75 1.43
C LEU A 230 -12.56 -18.74 2.96
N GLU A 231 -12.73 -17.56 3.57
CA GLU A 231 -12.91 -17.42 5.02
C GLU A 231 -14.19 -18.10 5.53
N GLU A 232 -15.28 -18.01 4.78
CA GLU A 232 -16.56 -18.62 5.14
C GLU A 232 -16.49 -20.15 5.15
N SER A 233 -15.81 -20.75 4.17
CA SER A 233 -15.65 -22.21 4.12
C SER A 233 -14.96 -22.80 5.36
N PHE A 234 -14.14 -22.04 6.09
CA PHE A 234 -13.54 -22.49 7.35
C PHE A 234 -14.46 -22.34 8.57
N LYS A 235 -15.48 -21.46 8.50
CA LYS A 235 -16.39 -21.19 9.62
C LYS A 235 -17.42 -22.31 9.78
N GLU A 236 -17.93 -22.86 8.68
CA GLU A 236 -18.90 -23.96 8.73
C GLU A 236 -18.28 -25.26 9.26
N GLU A 237 -17.06 -25.61 8.84
CA GLU A 237 -16.41 -26.83 9.30
C GLU A 237 -16.14 -26.86 10.82
N ARG A 238 -15.97 -25.69 11.45
CA ARG A 238 -15.82 -25.59 12.91
C ARG A 238 -17.13 -25.80 13.67
N SER A 239 -18.28 -25.48 13.06
CA SER A 239 -19.58 -25.73 13.69
C SER A 239 -19.91 -27.24 13.77
N SER A 240 -19.34 -28.05 12.89
CA SER A 240 -19.45 -29.51 12.92
C SER A 240 -18.43 -30.22 13.83
N LYS A 241 -17.42 -29.49 14.36
CA LYS A 241 -16.37 -30.01 15.26
C LYS A 241 -16.45 -29.51 16.71
N SER A 242 -17.58 -28.93 17.16
CA SER A 242 -17.79 -28.68 18.60
C SER A 242 -18.01 -30.00 19.35
N ILE A 243 -16.98 -30.39 20.12
CA ILE A 243 -17.01 -31.46 21.13
C ILE A 243 -17.67 -30.93 22.41
#